data_AF-A0A9X3GVJ4-F1
#
_entry.id   AF-A0A9X3GVJ4-F1
#
_cell.length_a   1.000
_cell.length_b   1.000
_cell.length_c   1.000
_cell.angle_alpha   90.00
_cell.angle_beta   90.00
_cell.angle_gamma   90.00
#
_symmetry.space_group_name_H-M   'P 1'
#
loop_
_entity.id
_entity.type
_entity.pdbx_description
1 polymer ?
#
loop_
_entity_poly.entity_id
_entity_poly.type
_entity_poly.pdbx_seq_one_letter_code
_entity_poly.pdbx_strand_id
1 'polypeptide(L)'
;MMPYQRKMFDTRGGNQRTGRSLPQVLSRMEALRAIPPAERTDAQRAELQRLDNAHYHRMLRLPKTIARLEAQLADLKALQR
;
A
#
# COMPACT_ATOMS: atom_id res chain seq x y z
N MET A 1 31.70 8.92 -26.78
CA MET A 1 30.50 8.09 -26.97
C MET A 1 30.32 7.28 -25.69
N MET A 2 29.57 7.81 -24.71
CA MET A 2 29.41 7.17 -23.40
C MET A 2 28.23 6.21 -23.44
N PRO A 3 28.37 4.96 -22.95
CA PRO A 3 27.26 4.02 -22.93
C PRO A 3 26.31 4.44 -21.81
N TYR A 4 25.10 4.84 -22.20
CA TYR A 4 24.00 5.02 -21.26
C TYR A 4 23.74 3.70 -20.55
N GLN A 5 24.20 3.59 -19.30
CA GLN A 5 23.82 2.50 -18.40
C GLN A 5 22.30 2.51 -18.30
N ARG A 6 21.66 1.55 -18.98
CA ARG A 6 20.28 1.16 -18.73
C ARG A 6 20.20 0.75 -17.27
N LYS A 7 19.83 1.68 -16.38
CA LYS A 7 19.29 1.34 -15.06
C LYS A 7 18.09 0.45 -15.34
N MET A 8 18.30 -0.86 -15.18
CA MET A 8 17.22 -1.82 -15.14
C MET A 8 16.34 -1.39 -13.96
N PHE A 9 15.25 -0.68 -14.27
CA PHE A 9 14.18 -0.49 -13.32
C PHE A 9 13.58 -1.88 -13.09
N ASP A 10 14.13 -2.61 -12.10
CA ASP A 10 13.55 -3.85 -11.60
C ASP A 10 12.14 -3.49 -11.12
N THR A 11 11.20 -3.78 -12.00
CA THR A 11 9.81 -3.34 -11.97
C THR A 11 9.01 -4.26 -11.06
N ARG A 12 9.57 -4.61 -9.90
CA ARG A 12 8.91 -5.38 -8.86
C ARG A 12 8.47 -4.50 -7.72
N GLY A 13 7.48 -3.65 -7.95
CA GLY A 13 6.56 -3.27 -6.88
C GLY A 13 7.14 -2.51 -5.66
N GLY A 14 8.41 -2.10 -5.65
CA GLY A 14 9.05 -1.55 -4.46
C GLY A 14 8.58 -0.15 -4.11
N ASN A 15 8.62 0.20 -2.82
CA ASN A 15 8.49 1.57 -2.37
C ASN A 15 9.82 2.29 -2.67
N GLN A 16 9.85 3.03 -3.79
CA GLN A 16 11.04 3.76 -4.25
C GLN A 16 11.57 4.76 -3.21
N ARG A 17 10.72 5.20 -2.28
CA ARG A 17 11.07 6.17 -1.24
C ARG A 17 11.80 5.54 -0.05
N THR A 18 11.66 4.24 0.17
CA THR A 18 12.29 3.52 1.30
C THR A 18 13.25 2.43 0.85
N GLY A 19 13.42 2.22 -0.47
CA GLY A 19 14.23 1.14 -1.03
C GLY A 19 13.72 -0.27 -0.74
N ARG A 20 12.51 -0.42 -0.18
CA ARG A 20 11.94 -1.71 0.22
C ARG A 20 11.10 -2.32 -0.90
N SER A 21 11.25 -3.62 -1.14
CA SER A 21 10.44 -4.35 -2.12
C SER A 21 8.99 -4.54 -1.62
N LEU A 22 8.04 -4.82 -2.52
CA LEU A 22 6.63 -5.05 -2.14
C LEU A 22 6.47 -6.15 -1.06
N PRO A 23 7.15 -7.32 -1.17
CA PRO A 23 7.05 -8.35 -0.15
C PRO A 23 7.55 -7.89 1.23
N GLN A 24 8.62 -7.08 1.27
CA GLN A 24 9.13 -6.53 2.52
C GLN A 24 8.15 -5.54 3.17
N VAL A 25 7.44 -4.75 2.36
CA VAL A 25 6.37 -3.87 2.85
C VAL A 25 5.21 -4.69 3.42
N LEU A 26 4.76 -5.72 2.71
CA LEU A 26 3.66 -6.59 3.16
C LEU A 26 4.01 -7.33 4.45
N SER A 27 5.20 -7.94 4.52
CA SER A 27 5.69 -8.62 5.72
C SER A 27 5.81 -7.66 6.92
N ARG A 28 6.23 -6.40 6.69
CA ARG A 28 6.26 -5.38 7.74
C ARG A 28 4.84 -5.00 8.21
N MET A 29 3.90 -4.87 7.28
CA MET A 29 2.50 -4.58 7.63
C MET A 29 1.88 -5.71 8.45
N GLU A 30 2.14 -6.96 8.07
CA GLU A 30 1.69 -8.15 8.80
C GLU A 30 2.25 -8.18 10.23
N ALA A 31 3.55 -7.94 10.40
CA ALA A 31 4.18 -7.88 11.70
C ALA A 31 3.58 -6.78 12.60
N LEU A 32 3.27 -5.59 12.05
CA LEU A 32 2.62 -4.52 12.79
C LEU A 32 1.16 -4.84 13.13
N ARG A 33 0.45 -5.58 12.27
CA ARG A 33 -0.93 -6.00 12.49
C ARG A 33 -1.04 -7.13 13.53
N ALA A 34 -0.01 -7.98 13.63
CA ALA A 34 0.05 -9.04 14.64
C ALA A 34 0.10 -8.49 16.07
N ILE A 35 0.65 -7.29 16.27
CA ILE A 35 0.63 -6.61 17.57
C ILE A 35 -0.82 -6.16 17.87
N PRO A 36 -1.41 -6.48 19.03
CA PRO A 36 -2.74 -6.02 19.41
C PRO A 36 -2.85 -4.49 19.37
N PRO A 37 -3.98 -3.90 18.91
CA PRO A 37 -4.11 -2.44 18.79
C PRO A 37 -3.85 -1.66 20.08
N ALA A 38 -4.19 -2.25 21.24
CA ALA A 38 -3.99 -1.66 22.55
C ALA A 38 -2.51 -1.62 22.98
N GLU A 39 -1.67 -2.48 22.40
CA GLU A 39 -0.24 -2.59 22.71
C GLU A 39 0.64 -1.86 21.68
N ARG A 40 0.04 -1.33 20.61
CA ARG A 40 0.78 -0.61 19.58
C ARG A 40 1.20 0.77 20.07
N THR A 41 2.47 1.08 19.90
CA THR A 41 2.98 2.43 20.13
C THR A 41 2.47 3.40 19.07
N ASP A 42 2.47 4.70 19.38
CA ASP A 42 2.09 5.76 18.43
C ASP A 42 2.94 5.70 17.15
N ALA A 43 4.23 5.41 17.30
CA ALA A 43 5.14 5.24 16.17
C ALA A 43 4.74 4.06 15.28
N GLN A 44 4.34 2.93 15.87
CA GLN A 44 3.87 1.75 15.14
C GLN A 44 2.53 2.01 14.44
N ARG A 45 1.61 2.74 15.08
CA ARG A 45 0.33 3.16 14.49
C ARG A 45 0.56 4.06 13.28
N ALA A 46 1.41 5.07 13.42
CA ALA A 46 1.76 5.99 12.34
C ALA A 46 2.55 5.32 11.20
N GLU A 47 3.39 4.32 11.51
CA GLU A 47 4.06 3.51 10.48
C GLU A 47 3.05 2.65 9.72
N LEU A 48 2.16 1.94 10.41
CA LEU A 48 1.14 1.10 9.80
C LEU A 48 0.21 1.92 8.89
N GLN A 49 -0.26 3.08 9.36
CA GLN A 49 -1.11 3.97 8.56
C GLN A 49 -0.39 4.49 7.31
N ARG A 50 0.91 4.83 7.40
CA ARG A 50 1.71 5.23 6.24
C ARG A 50 1.86 4.09 5.22
N LEU A 51 2.09 2.86 5.70
CA LEU A 51 2.22 1.69 4.85
C LEU A 51 0.89 1.30 4.20
N ASP A 52 -0.21 1.33 4.96
CA ASP A 52 -1.57 1.12 4.45
C ASP A 52 -1.90 2.14 3.35
N ASN A 53 -1.70 3.44 3.59
CA ASN A 53 -1.97 4.47 2.59
C ASN A 53 -1.12 4.28 1.33
N ALA A 54 0.17 3.97 1.47
CA ALA A 54 1.05 3.73 0.32
C ALA A 54 0.64 2.49 -0.48
N HIS A 55 0.23 1.42 0.21
CA HIS A 55 -0.27 0.20 -0.42
C HIS A 55 -1.62 0.45 -1.11
N TYR A 56 -2.54 1.14 -0.43
CA TYR A 56 -3.87 1.49 -0.93
C TYR A 56 -3.78 2.39 -2.17
N HIS A 57 -2.94 3.42 -2.17
CA HIS A 57 -2.71 4.24 -3.37
C HIS A 57 -2.12 3.44 -4.53
N ARG A 58 -1.29 2.44 -4.26
CA ARG A 58 -0.76 1.55 -5.30
C ARG A 58 -1.84 0.63 -5.86
N MET A 59 -2.73 0.12 -5.01
CA MET A 59 -3.88 -0.69 -5.41
C MET A 59 -4.95 0.13 -6.13
N LEU A 60 -5.21 1.37 -5.71
CA LEU A 60 -6.11 2.32 -6.38
C LEU A 60 -5.61 2.69 -7.78
N ARG A 61 -4.31 2.62 -8.06
CA ARG A 61 -3.81 2.77 -9.44
C ARG A 61 -4.17 1.59 -10.35
N LEU A 62 -4.75 0.52 -9.81
CA LEU A 62 -5.28 -0.59 -10.59
C LEU A 62 -6.76 -0.29 -10.94
N PRO A 63 -7.12 -0.17 -12.22
CA PRO A 63 -8.49 0.17 -12.65
C PRO A 63 -9.56 -0.75 -12.06
N LYS A 64 -9.25 -2.04 -11.87
CA LYS A 64 -10.16 -3.03 -11.27
C LYS A 64 -10.48 -2.75 -9.79
N THR A 65 -9.55 -2.16 -9.05
CA THR A 65 -9.76 -1.82 -7.64
C THR A 65 -10.63 -0.58 -7.50
N ILE A 66 -10.45 0.42 -8.36
CA ILE A 66 -11.31 1.62 -8.39
C ILE A 66 -12.74 1.21 -8.66
N ALA A 67 -12.98 0.45 -9.74
CA ALA A 67 -14.33 0.02 -10.10
C ALA A 67 -15.03 -0.77 -8.98
N ARG A 68 -14.29 -1.61 -8.24
CA ARG A 68 -14.81 -2.34 -7.09
C ARG A 68 -15.20 -1.42 -5.93
N LEU A 69 -14.38 -0.41 -5.63
CA LEU A 69 -14.66 0.54 -4.55
C LEU A 69 -15.82 1.48 -4.90
N GLU A 70 -15.93 1.90 -6.17
CA GLU A 70 -17.07 2.67 -6.66
C GLU A 70 -18.38 1.90 -6.54
N ALA A 71 -18.38 0.61 -6.87
CA ALA A 71 -19.55 -0.26 -6.69
C ALA A 71 -19.94 -0.37 -5.21
N GLN A 72 -18.99 -0.64 -4.31
CA GLN A 72 -19.26 -0.72 -2.87
C GLN A 72 -19.77 0.61 -2.29
N LEU A 73 -19.26 1.73 -2.76
CA LEU A 73 -19.73 3.06 -2.36
C LEU A 73 -21.18 3.30 -2.83
N ALA A 74 -21.52 2.87 -4.04
CA ALA A 74 -22.88 2.97 -4.57
C ALA A 74 -23.87 2.14 -3.74
N ASP A 75 -23.49 0.90 -3.39
CA ASP A 75 -24.31 0.01 -2.55
C ASP A 75 -24.56 0.61 -1.16
N LEU A 76 -23.52 1.18 -0.53
CA LEU A 76 -23.67 1.84 0.77
C LEU A 76 -24.60 3.07 0.71
N LYS A 77 -24.53 3.86 -0.37
CA LYS A 77 -25.46 4.99 -0.57
C LYS A 77 -26.89 4.53 -0.82
N ALA A 78 -27.07 3.39 -1.49
CA ALA A 78 -28.39 2.82 -1.74
C ALA A 78 -29.05 2.31 -0.44
N LEU A 79 -28.26 1.77 0.49
CA LEU A 79 -28.72 1.30 1.81
C LEU A 79 -29.04 2.44 2.80
N GLN A 80 -28.60 3.67 2.51
CA GLN A 80 -28.82 4.83 3.37
C GLN A 80 -30.10 5.62 3.03
N ARG A 81 -30.87 5.15 2.04
CA ARG A 81 -32.19 5.65 1.66
C ARG A 81 -33.28 4.75 2.24
#